data_AF-A0A7W2LNK6-F1
#
_entry.id   AF-A0A7W2LNK6-F1
#
_cell.length_a   1.000
_cell.length_b   1.000
_cell.length_c   1.000
_cell.angle_alpha   90.00
_cell.angle_beta   90.00
_cell.angle_gamma   90.00
#
_symmetry.space_group_name_H-M   'P 1'
#
loop_
_entity.id
_entity.type
_entity.pdbx_description
1 polymer ?
#
loop_
_entity_poly.entity_id
_entity_poly.type
_entity_poly.pdbx_seq_one_letter_code
_entity_poly.pdbx_strand_id
1 'polypeptide(L)'
;MQRNSPNCPFARYADDAVVHCRSQRQAEHVMRSIASRLAVCGLTMHPEKSKIVYCKDSNRRAGYPHVSFTFLGFTFRPRKAIGQQNKLFTSFLPGVSAQALKRMRRAVRECGERCARESRYQGFALIIQ
;
A
#
# COMPACT_ATOMS: atom_id res chain seq x y z
N MET A 1 -6.25 -7.21 16.00
CA MET A 1 -5.93 -8.57 15.50
C MET A 1 -4.85 -9.30 16.30
N GLN A 2 -4.04 -8.61 17.12
CA GLN A 2 -3.09 -9.24 18.06
C GLN A 2 -3.70 -10.39 18.89
N ARG A 3 -4.98 -10.27 19.29
CA ARG A 3 -5.69 -11.30 20.07
C ARG A 3 -6.00 -12.61 19.33
N ASN A 4 -6.16 -12.59 18.00
CA ASN A 4 -6.65 -13.76 17.24
C ASN A 4 -5.67 -14.26 16.16
N SER A 5 -4.69 -13.45 15.76
CA SER A 5 -3.72 -13.82 14.72
C SER A 5 -2.43 -13.04 14.90
N PRO A 6 -1.57 -13.42 15.87
CA PRO A 6 -0.30 -12.72 16.15
C PRO A 6 0.68 -12.78 14.98
N ASN A 7 0.51 -13.74 14.06
CA ASN A 7 1.40 -13.96 12.91
C ASN A 7 1.05 -13.11 11.66
N CYS A 8 0.04 -12.24 11.74
CA CYS A 8 -0.40 -11.41 10.61
C CYS A 8 -0.20 -9.92 10.94
N PRO A 9 0.92 -9.31 10.49
CA PRO A 9 1.10 -7.88 10.65
C PRO A 9 0.06 -7.13 9.82
N PHE A 10 -0.57 -6.13 10.43
CA PHE A 10 -1.59 -5.31 9.78
C PHE A 10 -1.29 -3.83 10.01
N ALA A 11 -1.63 -3.01 9.01
CA ALA A 11 -1.66 -1.56 9.11
C ALA A 11 -3.12 -1.11 9.05
N ARG A 12 -3.49 -0.11 9.85
CA ARG A 12 -4.82 0.51 9.82
C ARG A 12 -4.67 2.02 9.79
N TYR A 13 -5.43 2.66 8.91
CA TYR A 13 -5.57 4.11 8.83
C TYR A 13 -7.05 4.45 8.67
N ALA A 14 -7.64 5.08 9.68
CA ALA A 14 -9.09 5.30 9.77
C ALA A 14 -9.87 4.00 9.46
N ASP A 15 -10.67 4.02 8.39
CA ASP A 15 -11.50 2.90 7.95
C ASP A 15 -10.76 1.90 7.04
N ASP A 16 -9.58 2.26 6.53
CA ASP A 16 -8.80 1.40 5.66
C ASP A 16 -7.82 0.54 6.47
N ALA A 17 -7.76 -0.76 6.16
CA ALA A 17 -6.81 -1.68 6.77
C ALA A 17 -6.16 -2.60 5.73
N VAL A 18 -4.88 -2.86 5.89
CA VAL A 18 -4.09 -3.80 5.07
C VAL A 18 -3.53 -4.86 5.99
N VAL A 19 -3.80 -6.14 5.69
CA VAL A 19 -3.31 -7.27 6.47
C VAL A 19 -2.38 -8.11 5.62
N HIS A 20 -1.17 -8.36 6.10
CA HIS A 20 -0.22 -9.24 5.44
C HIS A 20 -0.44 -10.69 5.91
N CYS A 21 -0.68 -11.57 4.94
CA CYS A 21 -0.86 -13.00 5.17
C CYS A 21 0.22 -13.78 4.41
N ARG A 22 0.60 -14.95 4.93
CA ARG A 22 1.63 -15.80 4.31
C ARG A 22 1.07 -16.63 3.16
N SER A 23 -0.20 -17.06 3.27
CA SER A 23 -0.89 -17.90 2.28
C SER A 23 -2.27 -17.35 1.90
N GLN A 24 -2.78 -17.76 0.74
CA GLN A 24 -4.12 -17.38 0.28
C GLN A 24 -5.23 -17.89 1.22
N ARG A 25 -5.15 -19.16 1.64
CA ARG A 25 -6.12 -19.73 2.60
C ARG A 25 -6.17 -18.94 3.91
N GLN A 26 -5.02 -18.47 4.39
CA GLN A 26 -4.95 -17.62 5.57
C GLN A 26 -5.61 -16.27 5.31
N ALA A 27 -5.37 -15.65 4.15
CA ALA A 27 -6.01 -14.38 3.78
C ALA A 27 -7.54 -14.51 3.70
N GLU A 28 -8.05 -15.58 3.09
CA GLU A 28 -9.50 -15.85 3.02
C GLU A 28 -10.13 -16.10 4.39
N HIS A 29 -9.43 -16.79 5.28
CA HIS A 29 -9.88 -16.99 6.65
C HIS A 29 -9.93 -15.67 7.44
N VAL A 30 -8.87 -14.86 7.35
CA VAL A 30 -8.80 -13.56 8.00
C VAL A 30 -9.87 -12.61 7.44
N MET A 31 -10.08 -12.57 6.13
CA MET A 31 -11.12 -11.76 5.50
C MET A 31 -12.51 -12.12 6.02
N ARG A 32 -12.83 -13.42 6.15
CA ARG A 32 -14.09 -13.87 6.77
C ARG A 32 -14.20 -13.46 8.24
N SER A 33 -13.12 -13.59 9.01
CA SER A 33 -13.11 -13.19 10.42
C SER A 33 -13.34 -11.68 10.59
N ILE A 34 -12.77 -10.85 9.72
CA ILE A 34 -13.02 -9.40 9.68
C ILE A 34 -14.48 -9.13 9.31
N ALA A 35 -15.01 -9.81 8.29
CA ALA A 35 -16.39 -9.66 7.85
C ALA A 35 -17.39 -9.90 9.00
N SER A 36 -17.21 -11.01 9.72
CA SER A 36 -18.07 -11.35 10.87
C SER A 36 -17.99 -10.30 11.97
N ARG A 37 -16.81 -9.74 12.24
CA ARG A 37 -16.64 -8.68 13.25
C ARG A 37 -17.28 -7.36 12.81
N LEU A 38 -17.12 -6.98 11.54
CA LEU A 38 -17.76 -5.78 11.00
C LEU A 38 -19.28 -5.90 11.04
N ALA A 39 -19.83 -7.09 10.74
CA ALA A 39 -21.25 -7.36 10.82
C ALA A 39 -21.81 -7.18 12.25
N VAL A 40 -21.06 -7.59 13.29
CA VAL A 40 -21.45 -7.33 14.69
C VAL A 40 -21.50 -5.83 15.00
N CYS A 41 -20.64 -5.03 14.37
CA CYS A 41 -20.66 -3.57 14.48
C CYS A 41 -21.68 -2.89 13.54
N GLY A 42 -22.49 -3.64 12.79
CA GLY A 42 -23.45 -3.10 11.83
C GLY A 42 -22.83 -2.58 10.51
N LEU A 43 -21.58 -2.92 10.23
CA LEU A 43 -20.86 -2.52 9.02
C LEU A 43 -20.81 -3.67 8.00
N THR A 44 -21.13 -3.37 6.73
CA THR A 44 -21.05 -4.32 5.63
C THR A 44 -19.76 -4.12 4.84
N MET A 45 -18.99 -5.19 4.66
CA MET A 45 -17.77 -5.15 3.85
C MET A 45 -18.13 -5.18 2.36
N HIS A 46 -17.71 -4.16 1.61
CA HIS A 46 -17.96 -4.10 0.17
C HIS A 46 -17.04 -5.07 -0.60
N PRO A 47 -17.59 -5.96 -1.46
CA PRO A 47 -16.81 -6.95 -2.20
C PRO A 47 -15.89 -6.32 -3.25
N GLU A 48 -16.27 -5.17 -3.79
CA GLU A 48 -15.43 -4.48 -4.79
C GLU A 48 -14.22 -3.77 -4.17
N LYS A 49 -14.34 -3.30 -2.93
CA LYS A 49 -13.24 -2.63 -2.22
C LYS A 49 -12.28 -3.63 -1.58
N SER A 50 -12.80 -4.77 -1.16
CA SER A 50 -12.06 -5.78 -0.39
C SER A 50 -11.51 -6.85 -1.32
N LYS A 51 -10.21 -6.78 -1.64
CA LYS A 51 -9.55 -7.72 -2.55
C LYS A 51 -8.35 -8.38 -1.89
N ILE A 52 -8.15 -9.66 -2.19
CA ILE A 52 -6.91 -10.37 -1.85
C ILE A 52 -5.90 -10.09 -2.95
N VAL A 53 -4.76 -9.50 -2.59
CA VAL A 53 -3.73 -9.09 -3.54
C VAL A 53 -2.47 -9.91 -3.34
N TYR A 54 -1.96 -10.45 -4.43
CA TYR A 54 -0.77 -11.26 -4.43
C TYR A 54 0.49 -10.39 -4.48
N CYS A 55 1.26 -10.44 -3.39
CA CYS A 55 2.57 -9.80 -3.33
C CYS A 55 3.58 -10.67 -4.07
N LYS A 56 3.81 -10.36 -5.35
CA LYS A 56 4.79 -11.06 -6.19
C LYS A 56 6.22 -10.67 -5.80
N ASP A 57 7.08 -11.67 -5.70
CA ASP A 57 8.51 -11.57 -5.35
C ASP A 57 9.32 -12.49 -6.28
N SER A 58 10.63 -12.31 -6.38
CA SER A 58 11.56 -13.13 -7.18
C SER A 58 11.39 -14.63 -6.95
N ASN A 59 11.15 -15.03 -5.70
CA ASN A 59 11.01 -16.43 -5.30
C ASN A 59 9.63 -17.02 -5.61
N ARG A 60 8.63 -16.19 -5.91
CA ARG A 60 7.24 -16.62 -6.05
C ARG A 60 6.73 -16.35 -7.47
N ARG A 61 6.67 -17.42 -8.28
CA ARG A 61 6.33 -17.37 -9.72
C ARG A 61 4.84 -17.50 -10.04
N ALA A 62 3.97 -17.68 -9.03
CA ALA A 62 2.54 -17.88 -9.28
C ALA A 62 1.90 -16.65 -9.93
N GLY A 63 1.02 -16.89 -10.90
CA GLY A 63 0.21 -15.87 -11.55
C GLY A 63 -1.10 -15.67 -10.81
N TYR A 64 -1.40 -14.42 -10.46
CA TYR A 64 -2.68 -14.02 -9.88
C TYR A 64 -3.21 -12.79 -10.62
N PRO A 65 -4.54 -12.61 -10.69
CA PRO A 65 -5.15 -11.48 -11.40
C PRO A 65 -4.88 -10.13 -10.71
N HIS A 66 -4.75 -10.14 -9.38
CA HIS A 66 -4.51 -8.93 -8.58
C HIS A 66 -3.10 -8.97 -7.99
N VAL A 67 -2.21 -8.13 -8.53
CA VAL A 67 -0.78 -8.04 -8.13
C VAL A 67 -0.34 -6.64 -7.68
N SER A 68 -1.28 -5.70 -7.63
CA SER A 68 -1.02 -4.33 -7.19
C SER A 68 -2.22 -3.75 -6.45
N PHE A 69 -1.96 -2.88 -5.47
CA PHE A 69 -2.98 -2.14 -4.77
C PHE A 69 -2.50 -0.74 -4.39
N THR A 70 -3.44 0.14 -4.09
CA THR A 70 -3.17 1.50 -3.61
C THR A 70 -3.61 1.64 -2.17
N PHE A 71 -2.74 2.17 -1.32
CA PHE A 71 -3.02 2.48 0.08
C PHE A 71 -2.42 3.84 0.41
N LEU A 72 -3.23 4.75 0.97
CA LEU A 72 -2.84 6.12 1.35
C LEU A 72 -2.08 6.91 0.26
N GLY A 73 -2.46 6.72 -1.01
CA GLY A 73 -1.81 7.41 -2.12
C GLY A 73 -0.50 6.78 -2.60
N PHE A 74 -0.07 5.66 -2.01
CA PHE A 74 1.03 4.83 -2.51
C PHE A 74 0.50 3.60 -3.25
N THR A 75 1.04 3.35 -4.43
CA THR A 75 0.80 2.12 -5.18
C THR A 75 1.89 1.11 -4.89
N PHE A 76 1.49 -0.01 -4.28
CA PHE A 76 2.33 -1.16 -4.08
C PHE A 76 2.21 -2.10 -5.28
N ARG A 77 3.35 -2.46 -5.86
CA ARG A 77 3.45 -3.37 -7.01
C ARG A 77 4.82 -4.03 -7.05
N PRO A 78 4.99 -5.17 -7.76
CA PRO A 78 6.32 -5.70 -8.02
C PRO A 78 7.15 -4.69 -8.79
N ARG A 79 8.30 -4.32 -8.24
CA ARG A 79 9.30 -3.41 -8.83
C ARG A 79 10.67 -4.07 -8.75
N LYS A 80 11.53 -3.73 -9.71
CA LYS A 80 12.93 -4.16 -9.68
C LYS A 80 13.68 -3.32 -8.64
N ALA A 81 14.44 -3.99 -7.79
CA ALA A 81 15.32 -3.40 -6.80
C ALA A 81 16.72 -4.04 -6.95
N ILE A 82 17.74 -3.31 -6.50
CA ILE A 82 19.13 -3.75 -6.54
C ILE A 82 19.53 -4.08 -5.10
N GLY A 83 19.97 -5.32 -4.87
CA GLY A 83 20.40 -5.77 -3.55
C GLY A 83 21.82 -5.32 -3.23
N GLN A 84 22.25 -5.51 -1.98
CA GLN A 84 23.62 -5.19 -1.56
C GLN A 84 24.71 -5.89 -2.39
N GLN A 85 24.39 -7.05 -2.98
CA GLN A 85 25.29 -7.80 -3.87
C GLN A 85 25.16 -7.40 -5.36
N ASN A 86 24.59 -6.23 -5.66
CA ASN A 86 24.32 -5.73 -7.02
C ASN A 86 23.43 -6.64 -7.89
N LYS A 87 22.74 -7.60 -7.28
CA LYS A 87 21.79 -8.50 -7.97
C LYS A 87 20.43 -7.81 -8.10
N LEU A 88 19.87 -7.86 -9.31
CA LEU A 88 18.51 -7.41 -9.58
C LEU A 88 17.52 -8.42 -9.01
N PHE A 89 16.67 -7.96 -8.09
CA PHE A 89 15.56 -8.75 -7.56
C PHE A 89 14.24 -8.01 -7.75
N THR A 90 13.14 -8.76 -7.90
CA THR A 90 11.80 -8.18 -7.96
C THR A 90 11.22 -8.19 -6.56
N SER A 91 11.10 -7.01 -5.95
CA SER A 91 10.48 -6.84 -4.64
C SER A 91 9.15 -6.10 -4.75
N PHE A 92 8.28 -6.35 -3.78
CA PHE A 92 7.03 -5.62 -3.66
C PHE A 92 7.28 -4.28 -2.96
N LEU A 93 7.36 -3.20 -3.74
CA LEU A 93 7.77 -1.89 -3.24
C LEU A 93 6.68 -0.83 -3.39
N PRO A 94 6.56 0.08 -2.42
CA PRO A 94 5.71 1.25 -2.56
C PRO A 94 6.29 2.21 -3.61
N GLY A 95 5.40 2.94 -4.26
CA GLY A 95 5.78 4.16 -4.96
C GLY A 95 4.57 5.06 -5.10
N VAL A 96 4.79 6.36 -5.26
CA VAL A 96 3.71 7.35 -5.35
C VAL A 96 2.71 6.94 -6.44
N SER A 97 1.43 6.93 -6.08
CA SER A 97 0.37 6.58 -7.03
C SER A 97 0.30 7.59 -8.16
N ALA A 98 -0.15 7.14 -9.34
CA ALA A 98 -0.32 8.02 -10.49
C ALA A 98 -1.32 9.16 -10.19
N GLN A 99 -2.34 8.89 -9.36
CA GLN A 99 -3.30 9.91 -8.92
C GLN A 99 -2.66 10.93 -7.97
N ALA A 100 -1.86 10.49 -7.00
CA ALA A 100 -1.12 11.39 -6.12
C ALA A 100 -0.11 12.25 -6.92
N LEU A 101 0.61 11.67 -7.87
CA LEU A 101 1.50 12.41 -8.77
C LEU A 101 0.73 13.48 -9.58
N LYS A 102 -0.47 13.16 -10.08
CA LYS A 102 -1.32 14.15 -10.77
C LYS A 102 -1.71 15.30 -9.83
N ARG A 103 -2.08 15.00 -8.58
CA ARG A 103 -2.41 16.03 -7.57
C ARG A 103 -1.20 16.90 -7.25
N MET A 104 -0.02 16.31 -7.03
CA MET A 104 1.22 17.05 -6.78
C MET A 104 1.59 17.96 -7.96
N ARG A 105 1.55 17.44 -9.20
CA ARG A 105 1.80 18.24 -10.40
C ARG A 105 0.81 19.38 -10.56
N ARG A 106 -0.47 19.14 -10.24
CA ARG A 106 -1.51 20.18 -10.25
C ARG A 106 -1.21 21.25 -9.20
N ALA A 107 -0.89 20.88 -7.97
CA ALA A 107 -0.54 21.81 -6.91
C ALA A 107 0.69 22.66 -7.27
N VAL A 108 1.73 22.08 -7.88
CA VAL A 108 2.90 22.84 -8.36
C VAL A 108 2.52 23.84 -9.45
N ARG A 109 1.63 23.47 -10.38
CA ARG A 109 1.15 24.39 -11.43
C ARG A 109 0.28 25.52 -10.86
N GLU A 110 -0.60 25.21 -9.92
CA GLU A 110 -1.45 26.20 -9.23
C GLU A 110 -0.62 27.13 -8.32
N CYS A 111 0.48 26.63 -7.75
CA CYS A 111 1.45 27.42 -6.99
C CYS A 111 2.40 28.23 -7.88
N GLY A 112 2.38 27.98 -9.20
CA GLY A 112 3.30 28.53 -10.21
C GLY A 112 3.22 30.04 -10.43
N GLU A 113 2.24 30.73 -9.85
CA GLU A 113 2.16 32.19 -9.91
C GLU A 113 2.47 32.89 -8.59
N ARG A 114 2.61 32.14 -7.48
CA ARG A 114 2.84 32.75 -6.15
C ARG A 114 4.20 32.40 -5.53
N CYS A 115 4.92 31.41 -6.08
CA CYS A 115 6.20 30.93 -5.54
C CYS A 115 7.41 31.29 -6.44
N ALA A 116 7.45 32.52 -6.97
CA ALA A 116 8.59 33.03 -7.75
C ALA A 116 9.54 33.94 -6.94
N ARG A 117 9.53 33.88 -5.61
CA ARG A 117 10.63 34.42 -4.79
C ARG A 117 11.02 33.43 -3.71
N GLU A 118 12.33 33.23 -3.65
CA GLU A 118 13.09 32.65 -2.54
C GLU A 118 13.32 31.12 -2.56
N SER A 119 13.90 30.62 -3.64
CA SER A 119 14.73 29.41 -3.60
C SER A 119 16.11 29.75 -3.02
N ARG A 120 16.30 29.52 -1.72
CA ARG A 120 17.63 29.26 -1.14
C ARG A 120 17.53 28.64 0.25
N TYR A 121 17.33 27.33 0.35
CA TYR A 121 17.79 26.55 1.51
C TYR A 121 18.18 25.13 1.09
N GLN A 122 19.50 24.85 1.15
CA GLN A 122 20.05 23.50 1.29
C GLN A 122 19.76 23.01 2.71
N GLY A 123 19.17 21.82 2.88
CA GLY A 123 19.00 21.21 4.20
C GLY A 123 17.85 20.20 4.26
N PHE A 124 18.11 19.04 4.84
CA PHE A 124 17.24 17.86 4.97
C PHE A 124 15.78 18.16 5.38
N ALA A 125 14.82 17.39 4.83
CA ALA A 125 13.45 17.34 5.33
C ALA A 125 12.99 15.89 5.54
N LEU A 126 12.77 15.55 6.80
CA LEU A 126 12.01 14.40 7.29
C LEU A 126 10.52 14.66 7.02
N ILE A 127 9.81 13.76 6.37
CA ILE A 127 8.34 13.84 6.29
C ILE A 127 7.74 12.48 6.64
N ILE A 128 7.10 12.44 7.81
CA ILE A 128 6.10 11.45 8.21
C ILE A 128 4.75 11.96 7.71
N GLN A 129 4.05 11.15 6.92
CA GLN A 129 2.58 11.11 6.86
C GLN A 129 2.15 9.65 6.68
#